data_AF-A0A1Q9S9H0-F1
#
_entry.id   AF-A0A1Q9S9H0-F1
#
_cell.length_a   1.000
_cell.length_b   1.000
_cell.length_c   1.000
_cell.angle_alpha   90.00
_cell.angle_beta   90.00
_cell.angle_gamma   90.00
#
_symmetry.space_group_name_H-M   'P 1'
#
loop_
_entity.id
_entity.type
_entity.pdbx_description
1 polymer ?
#
loop_
_entity_poly.entity_id
_entity_poly.type
_entity_poly.pdbx_seq_one_letter_code
_entity_poly.pdbx_strand_id
1 'polypeptide(L)' 'MWAVNLVAWTDGKVETILVTVALAEPPKVSQGQYVSVQRLQAMPWVQNGNSRVAFRADAIVLNDKNGAAPAPKAN' A
#
# COMPACT_ATOMS: atom_id res chain seq x y z
N MET A 1 -2.04 -10.13 -11.91
CA MET A 1 -2.47 -8.86 -11.28
C MET A 1 -2.95 -9.19 -9.89
N TRP A 2 -2.46 -8.43 -8.90
CA TRP A 2 -2.67 -8.71 -7.48
C TRP A 2 -3.23 -7.47 -6.79
N ALA A 3 -4.03 -7.67 -5.76
CA ALA A 3 -4.52 -6.59 -4.91
C ALA A 3 -3.90 -6.75 -3.52
N VAL A 4 -3.34 -5.67 -2.98
CA VAL A 4 -2.63 -5.66 -1.70
C VAL A 4 -3.20 -4.56 -0.82
N ASN A 5 -3.54 -4.90 0.43
CA ASN A 5 -3.86 -3.91 1.44
C ASN A 5 -2.57 -3.37 2.05
N LEU A 6 -2.37 -2.06 1.95
CA LEU A 6 -1.26 -1.36 2.59
C LEU A 6 -1.79 -0.45 3.68
N VAL A 7 -1.02 -0.34 4.76
CA VAL A 7 -1.29 0.64 5.81
C VAL A 7 -0.40 1.85 5.57
N ALA A 8 -1.02 2.99 5.25
CA ALA A 8 -0.35 4.27 5.13
C ALA A 8 -0.44 5.03 6.46
N TRP A 9 0.69 5.58 6.89
CA TRP A 9 0.81 6.38 8.11
C TRP A 9 1.28 7.79 7.73
N THR A 10 0.62 8.81 8.24
CA THR A 10 1.04 10.21 8.12
C THR A 10 0.61 10.95 9.39
N ASP A 11 1.45 11.82 9.96
CA ASP A 11 1.13 12.72 11.09
C ASP A 11 -0.04 12.31 12.01
N GLY A 12 0.09 11.16 12.68
CA GLY A 12 -0.90 10.64 13.64
C GLY A 12 -2.17 10.03 13.05
N LYS A 13 -2.28 9.93 11.73
CA LYS A 13 -3.36 9.28 10.98
C LYS A 13 -2.88 7.98 10.35
N VAL A 14 -3.82 7.04 10.28
CA VAL A 14 -3.61 5.71 9.72
C VAL A 14 -4.77 5.42 8.79
N GLU A 15 -4.47 4.99 7.57
CA GLU A 15 -5.48 4.49 6.64
C GLU A 15 -5.01 3.21 5.98
N THR A 16 -5.96 2.32 5.69
CA THR A 16 -5.70 1.15 4.85
C THR A 16 -6.15 1.48 3.43
N ILE A 17 -5.23 1.33 2.47
CA ILE A 17 -5.51 1.50 1.05
C ILE A 17 -5.34 0.18 0.30
N LEU A 18 -6.28 -0.10 -0.60
CA LEU A 18 -6.19 -1.24 -1.51
C LEU A 18 -5.43 -0.81 -2.77
N VAL A 19 -4.24 -1.36 -2.97
CA VAL A 19 -3.40 -1.08 -4.13
C VAL A 19 -3.42 -2.25 -5.09
N THR A 20 -3.70 -1.96 -6.36
CA THR A 20 -3.65 -2.94 -7.43
C THR A 20 -2.29 -2.93 -8.11
N VAL A 21 -1.64 -4.09 -8.21
CA VAL A 21 -0.27 -4.22 -8.69
C VAL A 21 -0.20 -5.08 -9.95
N ALA A 22 0.46 -4.55 -10.98
CA ALA A 22 0.62 -5.19 -12.28
C ALA A 22 1.76 -6.22 -12.31
N LEU A 23 1.80 -7.13 -11.33
CA LEU A 23 2.78 -8.23 -11.29
C LEU A 23 2.17 -9.55 -11.76
N ALA A 24 3.04 -10.40 -12.36
CA ALA A 24 2.72 -11.77 -12.72
C ALA A 24 2.62 -12.66 -11.46
N GLU A 25 3.60 -12.54 -10.57
CA GLU A 25 3.66 -13.22 -9.27
C GLU A 25 3.16 -12.30 -8.14
N PRO A 26 2.69 -12.87 -7.01
CA PRO A 26 2.30 -12.06 -5.85
C PRO A 26 3.54 -11.36 -5.25
N PRO A 27 3.38 -10.15 -4.68
CA PRO A 27 4.46 -9.48 -3.95
C PRO A 27 5.01 -10.35 -2.81
N LYS A 28 6.34 -10.50 -2.76
CA LYS A 28 7.04 -11.32 -1.77
C LYS A 28 7.30 -10.52 -0.49
N VAL A 29 6.24 -10.11 0.18
CA VAL A 29 6.27 -9.32 1.42
C VAL A 29 5.33 -9.92 2.46
N SER A 30 5.67 -9.77 3.74
CA SER A 30 4.90 -10.26 4.88
C SER A 30 4.22 -9.10 5.63
N GLN A 31 3.14 -9.40 6.35
CA GLN A 31 2.45 -8.40 7.18
C GLN A 31 3.40 -7.77 8.20
N GLY A 32 3.26 -6.45 8.40
CA GLY A 32 4.07 -5.68 9.34
C GLY A 32 5.43 -5.23 8.79
N GLN A 33 5.81 -5.67 7.58
CA GLN A 33 7.02 -5.16 6.92
C GLN A 33 6.80 -3.78 6.31
N TYR A 34 7.79 -2.90 6.47
CA TYR A 34 7.85 -1.65 5.74
C TYR A 34 8.20 -1.93 4.28
N VAL A 35 7.44 -1.31 3.38
CA VAL A 35 7.59 -1.52 1.93
C VAL A 35 7.75 -0.19 1.22
N SER A 36 8.45 -0.23 0.09
CA SER A 36 8.46 0.86 -0.89
C SER A 36 7.47 0.53 -2.01
N VAL A 37 6.61 1.49 -2.34
CA VAL A 37 5.64 1.36 -3.44
C VAL A 37 6.17 2.10 -4.66
N GLN A 38 6.39 1.38 -5.75
CA GLN A 38 6.96 1.96 -6.97
C GLN A 38 5.85 2.46 -7.90
N ARG A 39 5.98 3.72 -8.34
CA ARG A 39 5.04 4.38 -9.26
C ARG A 39 3.58 4.31 -8.80
N LEU A 40 3.35 4.57 -7.52
CA LEU A 40 2.01 4.69 -6.97
C LEU A 40 1.25 5.81 -7.71
N GLN A 41 0.07 5.48 -8.21
CA GLN A 41 -0.85 6.41 -8.83
C GLN A 41 -2.20 6.35 -8.14
N ALA A 42 -2.72 7.53 -7.81
CA ALA A 42 -4.07 7.74 -7.32
C ALA A 42 -4.95 8.21 -8.49
N MET A 43 -6.08 7.53 -8.70
CA MET A 43 -6.99 7.85 -9.80
C MET A 43 -8.41 8.08 -9.27
N PRO A 44 -9.12 9.11 -9.75
CA PRO A 44 -10.55 9.21 -9.50
C PRO A 44 -11.28 7.97 -10.02
N TRP A 45 -12.15 7.41 -9.20
CA TRP A 45 -12.94 6.24 -9.57
C TRP A 45 -14.36 6.38 -9.04
N VAL A 46 -15.34 6.32 -9.94
CA VAL A 46 -16.75 6.31 -9.55
C VAL A 46 -17.29 4.89 -9.66
N GLN A 47 -17.78 4.35 -8.55
CA GLN A 47 -18.41 3.04 -8.51
C GLN A 47 -19.80 3.18 -7.90
N ASN A 48 -20.83 2.78 -8.66
CA ASN A 48 -22.25 2.85 -8.24
C ASN A 48 -22.64 4.25 -7.72
N GLY A 49 -22.19 5.30 -8.41
CA GLY A 49 -22.46 6.69 -8.03
C GLY A 49 -21.60 7.24 -6.89
N ASN A 50 -20.74 6.43 -6.26
CA ASN A 50 -19.84 6.89 -5.19
C ASN A 50 -18.46 7.22 -5.75
N SER A 51 -18.03 8.47 -5.56
CA SER A 51 -16.68 8.92 -5.87
C SER A 51 -15.67 8.38 -4.84
N ARG A 52 -14.65 7.68 -5.34
CA ARG A 52 -13.56 7.08 -4.59
C ARG A 52 -12.23 7.35 -5.29
N VAL A 53 -11.14 6.89 -4.66
CA VAL A 53 -9.81 6.86 -5.24
C VAL A 53 -9.40 5.41 -5.43
N ALA A 54 -8.97 5.06 -6.64
CA ALA A 54 -8.30 3.80 -6.92
C ALA A 54 -6.79 4.01 -6.87
N PHE A 55 -6.08 3.06 -6.26
CA PHE A 55 -4.63 3.07 -6.18
C PHE A 55 -4.05 1.95 -7.03
N ARG A 56 -3.08 2.30 -7.88
CA ARG A 56 -2.32 1.33 -8.69
C ARG A 56 -0.83 1.57 -8.57
N ALA A 57 -0.05 0.51 -8.67
CA ALA A 57 1.41 0.57 -8.60
C ALA A 57 2.04 -0.45 -9.54
N ASP A 58 3.29 -0.20 -9.92
CA ASP A 58 4.08 -1.14 -10.74
C ASP A 58 4.59 -2.30 -9.87
N ALA A 59 5.07 -1.99 -8.67
CA ALA A 59 5.63 -2.97 -7.74
C ALA A 59 5.52 -2.54 -6.28
N ILE A 60 5.52 -3.53 -5.39
CA ILE A 60 5.69 -3.35 -3.95
C ILE A 60 6.92 -4.17 -3.56
N VAL A 61 7.93 -3.50 -3.00
CA VAL A 61 9.21 -4.12 -2.65
C VAL A 61 9.51 -3.89 -1.18
N LEU A 62 10.23 -4.83 -0.55
CA LEU A 62 10.69 -4.67 0.82
C LEU A 62 11.58 -3.42 0.92
N ASN A 63 11.40 -2.65 1.99
CA ASN A 63 12.24 -1.49 2.25
C ASN A 63 13.41 -1.90 3.17
N ASP A 64 14.47 -2.44 2.57
CA ASP A 64 15.61 -3.02 3.30
C ASP A 64 16.51 -1.97 4.00
N LYS A 65 16.21 -0.67 3.83
CA LYS A 65 16.92 0.39 4.55
C LYS A 65 16.47 0.34 6.01
N ASN A 66 17.29 -0.33 6.83
CA ASN A 66 17.28 -0.28 8.30
C ASN A 66 17.09 1.15 8.82
N GLY A 67 15.82 1.51 9.00
CA GLY A 67 15.34 2.74 9.61
C GLY A 67 13.99 2.45 10.23
N ALA A 68 13.91 1.33 10.96
CA ALA A 68 12.72 0.92 11.68
C ALA A 68 12.48 1.90 12.83
N ALA A 69 11.63 2.89 12.62
CA ALA A 69 10.63 3.13 13.66
C ALA A 69 9.79 1.83 13.72
N PRO A 70 9.69 1.15 14.86
CA PRO A 70 8.81 -0.01 14.96
C PRO A 70 7.38 0.41 14.63
N ALA A 71 6.63 -0.48 13.99
CA ALA A 71 5.19 -0.31 13.89
C ALA A 71 4.63 0.02 15.29
N PRO A 72 3.80 1.07 15.45
CA PRO A 72 3.21 1.38 16.74
C PRO A 72 2.49 0.13 17.25
N LYS A 73 2.87 -0.34 18.45
CA LYS A 73 2.16 -1.45 19.08
C LYS A 73 0.71 -1.01 19.30
N ALA A 74 -0.24 -1.77 18.77
CA ALA A 74 -1.63 -1.66 19.17
C ALA A 74 -1.71 -2.06 20.64
N ASN A 75 -2.15 -1.13 21.50
CA ASN A 75 -2.46 -1.39 22.90
C ASN A 75 -3.79 -2.15 23.03
#